data_AF-A0A533SJQ1-F1
#
_entry.id   AF-A0A533SJQ1-F1
#
_cell.length_a   1.000
_cell.length_b   1.000
_cell.length_c   1.000
_cell.angle_alpha   90.00
_cell.angle_beta   90.00
_cell.angle_gamma   90.00
#
_symmetry.space_group_name_H-M   'P 1'
#
loop_
_entity.id
_entity.type
_entity.pdbx_description
1 polymer ?
#
loop_
_entity_poly.entity_id
_entity_poly.type
_entity_poly.pdbx_seq_one_letter_code
_entity_poly.pdbx_strand_id
1 'polypeptide(L)'
;MRATPNRMFLAVLFTVLLIARSTGAGPQAADLKPEIFRFAPFTWPSEIPEDCPFERSGAFHAIRFLGLKSGFRYGDTWYPSWAENDILYSPWTDGKTKRLDGYTDWSQSWVDPVHITTGQGVIIGDDPLDLVAYSIGLDKSSPAAPYAGRYPCGSLVHDGVWYYGTYCLGPGDNVHYGKTRLNWPWLGPFVGFRHSADYGRTWTPPPHTPSEPLFGETGMWGYPVKIGAPHFVDFGKNMEHSPDGKAYLVAHGADPGTTARNWRMWNDSWITGDQIYLLRVTPNIKTINDPAAYEYYGGKDKDGQPVWTHDFEKIKPLLEWDNNMGCVTVTWNPVLKKHL
;
A
#
# COMPACT_ATOMS: atom_id res chain seq x y z
N MET A 1 56.59 53.03 42.22
CA MET A 1 55.77 53.92 43.06
C MET A 1 54.36 53.90 42.50
N ARG A 2 53.39 53.29 43.21
CA ARG A 2 51.93 53.25 42.93
C ARG A 2 51.54 52.50 41.63
N ALA A 3 50.47 51.72 41.50
CA ALA A 3 49.44 51.20 42.38
C ALA A 3 48.77 50.02 41.62
N THR A 4 48.25 49.02 42.32
CA THR A 4 47.13 48.19 41.83
C THR A 4 45.89 49.10 41.68
N PRO A 5 44.92 48.85 40.75
CA PRO A 5 43.94 47.80 41.03
C PRO A 5 43.13 47.20 39.83
N ASN A 6 42.35 46.19 40.22
CA ASN A 6 40.98 45.87 39.78
C ASN A 6 40.72 44.92 38.60
N ARG A 7 40.17 43.78 39.02
CA ARG A 7 39.26 42.87 38.35
C ARG A 7 38.16 43.63 37.58
N MET A 8 37.88 43.20 36.36
CA MET A 8 36.53 43.22 35.80
C MET A 8 36.23 41.88 35.15
N PHE A 9 35.12 41.30 35.60
CA PHE A 9 34.42 40.16 35.01
C PHE A 9 34.14 40.43 33.52
N LEU A 10 34.46 39.47 32.65
CA LEU A 10 33.87 39.37 31.32
C LEU A 10 33.12 38.04 31.25
N ALA A 11 31.88 38.02 31.74
CA ALA A 11 30.92 36.99 31.39
C ALA A 11 30.29 37.42 30.06
N VAL A 12 30.79 36.88 28.95
CA VAL A 12 30.18 37.10 27.63
C VAL A 12 29.06 36.07 27.48
N LEU A 13 27.83 36.51 27.73
CA LEU A 13 26.61 35.78 27.42
C LEU A 13 26.36 35.92 25.90
N PHE A 14 26.74 34.93 25.11
CA PHE A 14 26.36 34.86 23.69
C PHE A 14 24.98 34.24 23.57
N THR A 15 23.93 35.07 23.70
CA THR A 15 22.59 34.73 23.22
C THR A 15 22.46 35.24 21.80
N VAL A 16 22.73 34.39 20.81
CA VAL A 16 22.36 34.66 19.41
C VAL A 16 20.98 34.05 19.17
N LEU A 17 19.94 34.84 19.41
CA LEU A 17 18.63 34.61 18.81
C LEU A 17 18.73 35.02 17.34
N LEU A 18 19.00 34.06 16.46
CA LEU A 18 18.79 34.23 15.02
C LEU A 18 17.32 33.88 14.71
N ILE A 19 16.44 34.86 14.93
CA ILE A 19 15.13 34.87 14.27
C ILE A 19 15.40 35.29 12.82
N ALA A 20 15.65 34.30 11.97
CA ALA A 20 15.46 34.46 10.54
C ALA A 20 13.94 34.42 10.29
N ARG A 21 13.29 35.59 10.37
CA ARG A 21 11.97 35.77 9.73
C ARG A 21 12.22 35.78 8.23
N SER A 22 12.04 34.65 7.57
CA SER A 22 11.91 34.59 6.12
C SER A 22 10.63 35.32 5.73
N THR A 23 10.77 36.58 5.34
CA THR A 23 9.74 37.31 4.61
C THR A 23 9.70 36.76 3.18
N GLY A 24 8.84 35.76 2.94
CA GLY A 24 8.57 35.22 1.61
C GLY A 24 8.36 33.71 1.50
N ALA A 25 7.49 33.11 2.33
CA ALA A 25 6.90 31.79 2.07
C ALA A 25 5.68 31.56 2.98
N GLY A 26 4.48 31.70 2.41
CA GLY A 26 3.21 31.37 3.06
C GLY A 26 2.11 31.70 2.06
N PRO A 27 1.68 30.71 1.26
CA PRO A 27 0.61 29.77 1.63
C PRO A 27 0.86 28.29 1.20
N GLN A 28 2.10 27.86 0.99
CA GLN A 28 2.42 26.58 0.34
C GLN A 28 2.05 25.32 1.17
N ALA A 29 2.12 25.38 2.50
CA ALA A 29 1.77 24.25 3.37
C ALA A 29 0.25 24.06 3.56
N ALA A 30 -0.55 25.14 3.48
CA ALA A 30 -2.02 25.05 3.59
C ALA A 30 -2.61 24.24 2.44
N ASP A 31 -1.97 24.33 1.27
CA ASP A 31 -2.32 23.63 0.03
C ASP A 31 -2.03 22.12 0.04
N LEU A 32 -1.37 21.63 1.09
CA LEU A 32 -1.01 20.23 1.33
C LEU A 32 -1.79 19.60 2.48
N LYS A 33 -2.77 20.33 3.03
CA LYS A 33 -3.71 19.83 4.05
C LYS A 33 -4.95 19.21 3.39
N PRO A 34 -5.65 18.30 4.09
CA PRO A 34 -6.85 17.67 3.55
C PRO A 34 -8.00 18.68 3.42
N GLU A 35 -8.86 18.44 2.45
CA GLU A 35 -10.19 19.03 2.41
C GLU A 35 -11.06 18.34 3.46
N ILE A 36 -11.71 19.14 4.32
CA ILE A 36 -12.61 18.64 5.36
C ILE A 36 -14.05 18.79 4.92
N PHE A 37 -14.79 17.68 4.92
CA PHE A 37 -16.20 17.62 4.59
C PHE A 37 -17.01 17.08 5.76
N ARG A 38 -18.21 17.65 5.95
CA ARG A 38 -19.18 17.21 6.96
C ARG A 38 -20.46 16.78 6.29
N PHE A 39 -21.08 15.72 6.82
CA PHE A 39 -22.35 15.18 6.36
C PHE A 39 -23.14 14.64 7.56
N ALA A 40 -24.41 14.30 7.36
CA ALA A 40 -25.23 13.76 8.44
C ALA A 40 -24.70 12.38 8.86
N PRO A 41 -24.46 12.13 10.17
CA PRO A 41 -24.02 10.82 10.62
C PRO A 41 -25.11 9.76 10.37
N PHE A 42 -24.70 8.56 10.00
CA PHE A 42 -25.62 7.45 9.74
C PHE A 42 -24.99 6.11 10.12
N THR A 43 -25.84 5.13 10.40
CA THR A 43 -25.42 3.75 10.64
C THR A 43 -25.58 2.96 9.35
N TRP A 44 -24.54 2.22 8.96
CA TRP A 44 -24.59 1.35 7.80
C TRP A 44 -25.61 0.22 8.03
N PRO A 45 -26.58 -0.02 7.12
CA PRO A 45 -27.63 -1.02 7.31
C PRO A 45 -27.12 -2.43 7.64
N SER A 46 -25.92 -2.79 7.15
CA SER A 46 -25.26 -4.07 7.42
C SER A 46 -26.09 -5.28 6.99
N GLU A 47 -26.75 -5.19 5.82
CA GLU A 47 -27.46 -6.30 5.20
C GLU A 47 -26.45 -7.36 4.73
N ILE A 48 -26.63 -8.60 5.17
CA ILE A 48 -25.75 -9.73 4.85
C ILE A 48 -26.42 -10.55 3.75
N PRO A 49 -25.74 -10.81 2.61
CA PRO A 49 -26.26 -11.70 1.58
C PRO A 49 -26.55 -13.11 2.11
N GLU A 50 -27.62 -13.75 1.61
CA GLU A 50 -28.04 -15.08 2.07
C GLU A 50 -26.98 -16.16 1.86
N ASP A 51 -26.10 -15.98 0.87
CA ASP A 51 -25.03 -16.90 0.47
C ASP A 51 -23.67 -16.56 1.10
N CYS A 52 -23.60 -15.59 2.00
CA CYS A 52 -22.36 -15.25 2.70
C CYS A 52 -21.83 -16.45 3.50
N PRO A 53 -20.61 -16.94 3.24
CA PRO A 53 -20.07 -18.12 3.92
C PRO A 53 -19.50 -17.80 5.31
N PHE A 54 -19.43 -16.52 5.69
CA PHE A 54 -18.79 -16.08 6.91
C PHE A 54 -19.78 -15.95 8.07
N GLU A 55 -19.36 -16.42 9.24
CA GLU A 55 -20.14 -16.21 10.45
C GLU A 55 -20.25 -14.72 10.80
N ARG A 56 -21.39 -14.34 11.39
CA ARG A 56 -21.56 -12.98 11.89
C ARG A 56 -20.62 -12.76 13.07
N SER A 57 -19.90 -11.63 13.04
CA SER A 57 -19.03 -11.25 14.15
C SER A 57 -19.80 -11.15 15.47
N GLY A 58 -19.31 -11.84 16.49
CA GLY A 58 -19.77 -11.65 17.87
C GLY A 58 -19.14 -10.43 18.56
N ALA A 59 -18.15 -9.78 17.94
CA ALA A 59 -17.43 -8.64 18.50
C ALA A 59 -18.01 -7.29 18.10
N PHE A 60 -18.58 -7.18 16.90
CA PHE A 60 -19.14 -5.93 16.36
C PHE A 60 -20.50 -6.19 15.73
N HIS A 61 -21.47 -5.31 16.00
CA HIS A 61 -22.85 -5.48 15.52
C HIS A 61 -23.31 -4.40 14.52
N ALA A 62 -22.55 -3.32 14.35
CA ALA A 62 -22.88 -2.21 13.43
C ALA A 62 -21.63 -1.36 13.11
N ILE A 63 -21.68 -0.68 11.96
CA ILE A 63 -20.72 0.36 11.56
C ILE A 63 -21.47 1.70 11.53
N ARG A 64 -20.94 2.73 12.19
CA ARG A 64 -21.52 4.07 12.21
C ARG A 64 -20.55 5.10 11.65
N PHE A 65 -20.97 5.82 10.62
CA PHE A 65 -20.25 6.97 10.08
C PHE A 65 -20.61 8.21 10.89
N LEU A 66 -19.59 8.92 11.39
CA LEU A 66 -19.76 10.07 12.28
C LEU A 66 -20.01 11.40 11.55
N GLY A 67 -20.13 11.38 10.22
CA GLY A 67 -20.44 12.59 9.45
C GLY A 67 -19.25 13.50 9.21
N LEU A 68 -18.02 12.97 9.26
CA LEU A 68 -16.79 13.72 9.04
C LEU A 68 -15.88 12.93 8.09
N LYS A 69 -15.34 13.62 7.10
CA LYS A 69 -14.37 13.11 6.14
C LYS A 69 -13.25 14.13 5.99
N SER A 70 -12.01 13.66 5.95
CA SER A 70 -10.86 14.37 5.41
C SER A 70 -10.36 13.67 4.15
N GLY A 71 -9.76 14.39 3.21
CA GLY A 71 -9.18 13.77 2.02
C GLY A 71 -8.41 14.73 1.12
N PHE A 72 -7.65 14.15 0.20
CA PHE A 72 -6.81 14.88 -0.75
C PHE A 72 -7.32 14.68 -2.18
N ARG A 73 -7.06 15.64 -3.07
CA ARG A 73 -7.24 15.49 -4.52
C ARG A 73 -5.93 15.06 -5.17
N TYR A 74 -5.41 13.93 -4.71
CA TYR A 74 -4.15 13.35 -5.19
C TYR A 74 -4.38 12.16 -6.10
N GLY A 75 -3.28 11.65 -6.69
CA GLY A 75 -3.34 10.43 -7.49
C GLY A 75 -3.82 9.22 -6.69
N ASP A 76 -4.25 8.20 -7.42
CA ASP A 76 -4.76 6.94 -6.87
C ASP A 76 -3.65 6.10 -6.19
N THR A 77 -4.05 4.99 -5.56
CA THR A 77 -3.17 3.91 -5.06
C THR A 77 -2.17 4.31 -3.97
N TRP A 78 -2.63 5.09 -2.98
CA TRP A 78 -1.86 5.31 -1.76
C TRP A 78 -1.96 4.11 -0.82
N TYR A 79 -0.83 3.50 -0.50
CA TYR A 79 -0.66 2.43 0.47
C TYR A 79 0.36 2.87 1.54
N PRO A 80 -0.09 3.58 2.59
CA PRO A 80 0.80 4.09 3.60
C PRO A 80 1.44 2.97 4.43
N SER A 81 2.70 3.15 4.81
CA SER A 81 3.39 2.33 5.81
C SER A 81 4.09 3.23 6.83
N TRP A 82 3.87 2.95 8.10
CA TRP A 82 4.31 3.81 9.21
C TRP A 82 5.74 3.47 9.63
N ALA A 83 6.66 4.37 9.30
CA ALA A 83 8.06 4.21 9.63
C ALA A 83 8.38 4.61 11.08
N GLU A 84 9.54 4.16 11.57
CA GLU A 84 10.05 4.49 12.91
C GLU A 84 10.23 6.00 13.16
N ASN A 85 10.38 6.80 12.10
CA ASN A 85 10.58 8.26 12.15
C ASN A 85 9.26 9.06 12.21
N ASP A 86 8.14 8.40 12.48
CA ASP A 86 6.79 8.99 12.57
C ASP A 86 6.28 9.59 11.25
N ILE A 87 6.79 9.09 10.11
CA ILE A 87 6.30 9.43 8.79
C ILE A 87 5.66 8.20 8.15
N LEU A 88 4.52 8.41 7.50
CA LEU A 88 3.88 7.42 6.66
C LEU A 88 4.42 7.56 5.23
N TYR A 89 4.94 6.47 4.66
CA TYR A 89 5.44 6.44 3.29
C TYR A 89 4.51 5.64 2.39
N SER A 90 4.26 6.13 1.19
CA SER A 90 3.30 5.53 0.29
C SER A 90 3.75 5.67 -1.16
N PRO A 91 3.70 4.61 -1.97
CA PRO A 91 3.69 4.79 -3.40
C PRO A 91 2.34 5.38 -3.80
N TRP A 92 2.23 5.87 -5.02
CA TRP A 92 0.97 6.28 -5.63
C TRP A 92 1.10 6.26 -7.15
N THR A 93 0.01 6.33 -7.90
CA THR A 93 0.06 6.57 -9.34
C THR A 93 -1.25 7.20 -9.83
N ASP A 94 -1.45 7.33 -11.14
CA ASP A 94 -2.67 7.83 -11.77
C ASP A 94 -3.25 9.10 -11.15
N GLY A 95 -2.62 10.22 -11.49
CA GLY A 95 -3.08 11.53 -11.10
C GLY A 95 -1.95 12.46 -10.68
N LYS A 96 -2.32 13.54 -9.99
CA LYS A 96 -1.42 14.63 -9.66
C LYS A 96 -1.23 14.74 -8.17
N THR A 97 0.00 14.90 -7.71
CA THR A 97 0.31 15.08 -6.28
C THR A 97 1.28 16.24 -6.13
N LYS A 98 0.96 17.17 -5.22
CA LYS A 98 1.78 18.37 -4.99
C LYS A 98 3.08 18.02 -4.25
N ARG A 99 4.15 18.78 -4.50
CA ARG A 99 5.43 18.74 -3.79
C ARG A 99 5.55 19.92 -2.82
N LEU A 100 6.47 19.83 -1.86
CA LEU A 100 6.79 20.92 -0.93
C LEU A 100 7.29 22.18 -1.63
N ASP A 101 7.99 22.04 -2.75
CA ASP A 101 8.52 23.14 -3.56
C ASP A 101 7.45 23.81 -4.44
N GLY A 102 6.20 23.32 -4.41
CA GLY A 102 5.05 23.89 -5.13
C GLY A 102 4.87 23.33 -6.53
N TYR A 103 5.80 22.49 -6.98
CA TYR A 103 5.60 21.70 -8.19
C TYR A 103 4.54 20.61 -7.97
N THR A 104 4.02 20.05 -9.06
CA THR A 104 3.04 18.96 -9.03
C THR A 104 3.54 17.82 -9.88
N ASP A 105 3.83 16.70 -9.24
CA ASP A 105 4.18 15.46 -9.92
C ASP A 105 2.92 14.87 -10.56
N TRP A 106 3.08 14.28 -11.75
CA TRP A 106 2.02 13.60 -12.48
C TRP A 106 2.48 12.17 -12.79
N SER A 107 1.79 11.20 -12.18
CA SER A 107 2.07 9.79 -12.37
C SER A 107 0.99 9.13 -13.23
N GLN A 108 1.38 8.17 -14.07
CA GLN A 108 0.49 7.50 -15.02
C GLN A 108 0.89 6.03 -15.18
N SER A 109 -0.05 5.12 -14.95
CA SER A 109 0.19 3.67 -15.00
C SER A 109 -0.28 2.99 -16.28
N TRP A 110 -0.71 3.72 -17.31
CA TRP A 110 -1.38 3.13 -18.48
C TRP A 110 -1.06 3.74 -19.85
N VAL A 111 -0.42 4.92 -19.92
CA VAL A 111 -0.28 5.66 -21.21
C VAL A 111 0.58 4.91 -22.22
N ASP A 112 1.69 4.37 -21.75
CA ASP A 112 2.66 3.67 -22.57
C ASP A 112 3.26 2.54 -21.72
N PRO A 113 3.07 1.26 -22.09
CA PRO A 113 3.60 0.11 -21.36
C PRO A 113 5.11 0.15 -21.09
N VAL A 114 5.89 1.00 -21.77
CA VAL A 114 7.32 1.17 -21.53
C VAL A 114 7.63 2.32 -20.57
N HIS A 115 6.83 3.39 -20.60
CA HIS A 115 7.14 4.67 -19.93
C HIS A 115 6.16 5.03 -18.80
N ILE A 116 5.50 4.05 -18.22
CA ILE A 116 4.66 4.28 -17.06
C ILE A 116 5.48 4.66 -15.82
N THR A 117 4.82 5.36 -14.90
CA THR A 117 5.43 5.94 -13.73
C THR A 117 4.70 5.52 -12.46
N THR A 118 5.42 5.52 -11.35
CA THR A 118 4.85 5.42 -9.99
C THR A 118 5.40 6.58 -9.17
N GLY A 119 4.54 7.27 -8.45
CA GLY A 119 4.93 8.29 -7.51
C GLY A 119 5.33 7.73 -6.15
N GLN A 120 6.06 8.57 -5.42
CA GLN A 120 6.53 8.33 -4.07
C GLN A 120 6.03 9.51 -3.22
N GLY A 121 5.34 9.22 -2.14
CA GLY A 121 4.71 10.23 -1.30
C GLY A 121 4.93 9.96 0.18
N VAL A 122 4.77 11.02 0.96
CA VAL A 122 4.79 10.96 2.42
C VAL A 122 3.57 11.62 3.00
N ILE A 123 3.14 11.15 4.17
CA ILE A 123 2.05 11.70 4.97
C ILE A 123 2.61 11.96 6.37
N ILE A 124 2.40 13.17 6.88
CA ILE A 124 2.92 13.65 8.15
C ILE A 124 1.75 14.07 9.04
N GLY A 125 1.82 13.70 10.31
CA GLY A 125 0.82 14.01 11.32
C GLY A 125 0.05 12.78 11.78
N ASP A 126 -0.65 12.94 12.90
CA ASP A 126 -1.43 11.92 13.60
C ASP A 126 -2.92 12.29 13.70
N ASP A 127 -3.29 13.54 13.42
CA ASP A 127 -4.68 13.98 13.28
C ASP A 127 -5.13 13.85 11.82
N PRO A 128 -6.07 12.96 11.47
CA PRO A 128 -6.60 12.81 10.11
C PRO A 128 -7.21 14.12 9.56
N LEU A 129 -7.55 15.09 10.40
CA LEU A 129 -8.09 16.38 10.01
C LEU A 129 -7.01 17.45 9.74
N ASP A 130 -5.76 17.17 10.10
CA ASP A 130 -4.64 18.11 9.94
C ASP A 130 -3.39 17.50 9.28
N LEU A 131 -3.52 16.30 8.69
CA LEU A 131 -2.43 15.64 7.97
C LEU A 131 -1.83 16.54 6.89
N VAL A 132 -0.54 16.38 6.65
CA VAL A 132 0.15 16.97 5.50
C VAL A 132 0.64 15.85 4.60
N ALA A 133 0.17 15.80 3.36
CA ALA A 133 0.59 14.80 2.38
C ALA A 133 1.25 15.48 1.17
N TYR A 134 2.32 14.91 0.64
CA TYR A 134 2.98 15.43 -0.56
C TYR A 134 3.82 14.37 -1.28
N SER A 135 4.09 14.62 -2.56
CA SER A 135 5.01 13.84 -3.39
C SER A 135 6.46 14.20 -3.08
N ILE A 136 7.32 13.20 -3.01
CA ILE A 136 8.77 13.33 -2.92
C ILE A 136 9.48 12.97 -4.22
N GLY A 137 8.79 12.31 -5.16
CA GLY A 137 9.37 11.96 -6.45
C GLY A 137 8.48 11.08 -7.30
N LEU A 138 8.95 10.87 -8.53
CA LEU A 138 8.43 9.86 -9.44
C LEU A 138 9.56 8.88 -9.75
N ASP A 139 9.23 7.60 -9.75
CA ASP A 139 9.99 6.62 -10.49
C ASP A 139 9.41 6.44 -11.90
N LYS A 140 10.31 6.36 -12.88
CA LYS A 140 9.99 6.21 -14.31
C LYS A 140 10.53 4.90 -14.89
N SER A 141 10.89 3.95 -14.03
CA SER A 141 11.52 2.68 -14.36
C SER A 141 10.58 1.50 -14.07
N SER A 142 9.33 1.63 -14.48
CA SER A 142 8.26 0.69 -14.12
C SER A 142 7.60 0.03 -15.34
N PRO A 143 8.28 -0.46 -16.39
CA PRO A 143 7.58 -0.95 -17.59
C PRO A 143 6.51 -2.01 -17.25
N ALA A 144 5.34 -1.90 -17.88
CA ALA A 144 4.22 -2.84 -17.76
C ALA A 144 4.29 -4.00 -18.75
N ALA A 145 4.98 -3.83 -19.90
CA ALA A 145 5.00 -4.83 -20.96
C ALA A 145 5.37 -6.23 -20.43
N PRO A 146 4.64 -7.30 -20.83
CA PRO A 146 3.65 -7.36 -21.93
C PRO A 146 2.23 -6.91 -21.55
N TYR A 147 2.01 -6.47 -20.31
CA TYR A 147 0.73 -5.91 -19.87
C TYR A 147 0.60 -4.44 -20.28
N ALA A 148 -0.63 -3.92 -20.19
CA ALA A 148 -0.93 -2.54 -20.58
C ALA A 148 -0.87 -1.56 -19.41
N GLY A 149 -1.04 -2.04 -18.17
CA GLY A 149 -0.91 -1.23 -16.96
C GLY A 149 -0.03 -1.87 -15.90
N ARG A 150 0.57 -1.06 -15.03
CA ARG A 150 1.25 -1.52 -13.82
C ARG A 150 1.13 -0.49 -12.72
N TYR A 151 0.61 -0.92 -11.60
CA TYR A 151 0.18 -0.10 -10.48
C TYR A 151 1.04 -0.45 -9.25
N PRO A 152 1.34 0.50 -8.38
CA PRO A 152 1.96 0.18 -7.10
C PRO A 152 0.99 -0.64 -6.25
N CYS A 153 1.55 -1.46 -5.37
CA CYS A 153 0.87 -2.12 -4.27
C CYS A 153 1.91 -2.42 -3.18
N GLY A 154 1.52 -3.06 -2.09
CA GLY A 154 2.42 -3.58 -1.06
C GLY A 154 3.52 -2.61 -0.66
N SER A 155 3.24 -1.65 0.21
CA SER A 155 4.23 -0.72 0.76
C SER A 155 4.59 -1.12 2.19
N LEU A 156 5.90 -1.18 2.48
CA LEU A 156 6.40 -1.42 3.83
C LEU A 156 7.63 -0.55 4.08
N VAL A 157 7.65 0.19 5.18
CA VAL A 157 8.88 0.74 5.75
C VAL A 157 9.22 -0.03 7.01
N HIS A 158 10.39 -0.65 7.00
CA HIS A 158 10.89 -1.38 8.15
C HIS A 158 12.40 -1.16 8.30
N ASP A 159 12.82 -0.79 9.50
CA ASP A 159 14.23 -0.56 9.88
C ASP A 159 14.99 0.31 8.87
N GLY A 160 14.41 1.48 8.56
CA GLY A 160 14.97 2.46 7.62
C GLY A 160 14.86 2.11 6.14
N VAL A 161 14.36 0.91 5.79
CA VAL A 161 14.22 0.49 4.39
C VAL A 161 12.76 0.57 3.96
N TRP A 162 12.51 1.31 2.88
CA TRP A 162 11.20 1.36 2.23
C TRP A 162 11.16 0.42 1.03
N TYR A 163 10.27 -0.56 1.09
CA TYR A 163 9.91 -1.47 0.01
C TYR A 163 8.56 -1.04 -0.56
N TYR A 164 8.43 -0.99 -1.88
CA TYR A 164 7.10 -1.04 -2.47
C TYR A 164 7.04 -1.89 -3.73
N GLY A 165 5.93 -2.60 -3.86
CA GLY A 165 5.68 -3.55 -4.91
C GLY A 165 4.89 -2.96 -6.07
N THR A 166 4.74 -3.74 -7.13
CA THR A 166 3.86 -3.38 -8.25
C THR A 166 3.16 -4.63 -8.80
N TYR A 167 1.93 -4.47 -9.26
CA TYR A 167 1.17 -5.50 -9.98
C TYR A 167 0.80 -4.99 -11.37
N CYS A 168 0.58 -5.91 -12.30
CA CYS A 168 0.21 -5.58 -13.68
C CYS A 168 -1.30 -5.67 -13.92
N LEU A 169 -1.78 -5.05 -15.00
CA LEU A 169 -3.16 -5.12 -15.45
C LEU A 169 -3.24 -5.23 -16.98
N GLY A 170 -4.20 -6.00 -17.47
CA GLY A 170 -4.43 -6.18 -18.89
C GLY A 170 -5.90 -6.40 -19.24
N PRO A 171 -6.23 -6.45 -20.55
CA PRO A 171 -5.43 -5.97 -21.66
C PRO A 171 -5.54 -4.44 -21.88
N GLY A 172 -6.29 -3.72 -21.03
CA GLY A 172 -6.44 -2.27 -21.10
C GLY A 172 -7.56 -1.75 -20.18
N ASP A 173 -7.67 -0.43 -20.03
CA ASP A 173 -8.71 0.28 -19.26
C ASP A 173 -10.04 0.47 -20.02
N ASN A 174 -10.07 0.07 -21.29
CA ASN A 174 -11.20 0.31 -22.18
C ASN A 174 -11.40 -0.85 -23.18
N VAL A 175 -11.70 -2.03 -22.65
CA VAL A 175 -11.83 -3.28 -23.42
C VAL A 175 -13.31 -3.60 -23.61
N HIS A 176 -13.71 -3.97 -24.83
CA HIS A 176 -15.11 -4.33 -25.12
C HIS A 176 -15.28 -5.85 -25.15
N TYR A 177 -16.23 -6.36 -24.36
CA TYR A 177 -16.68 -7.74 -24.39
C TYR A 177 -18.18 -7.79 -24.71
N GLY A 178 -18.52 -8.12 -25.95
CA GLY A 178 -19.88 -7.96 -26.46
C GLY A 178 -20.32 -6.50 -26.40
N LYS A 179 -21.36 -6.21 -25.61
CA LYS A 179 -21.89 -4.84 -25.40
C LYS A 179 -21.34 -4.17 -24.14
N THR A 180 -20.52 -4.87 -23.35
CA THR A 180 -20.00 -4.38 -22.08
C THR A 180 -18.62 -3.77 -22.29
N ARG A 181 -18.43 -2.55 -21.81
CA ARG A 181 -17.12 -1.91 -21.68
C ARG A 181 -16.53 -2.26 -20.32
N LEU A 182 -15.32 -2.80 -20.32
CA LEU A 182 -14.58 -3.27 -19.15
C LEU A 182 -13.35 -2.41 -18.91
N ASN A 183 -13.05 -2.17 -17.63
CA ASN A 183 -11.86 -1.46 -17.17
C ASN A 183 -10.95 -2.46 -16.47
N TRP A 184 -9.74 -2.67 -17.00
CA TRP A 184 -8.73 -3.59 -16.46
C TRP A 184 -9.29 -4.96 -16.07
N PRO A 185 -9.87 -5.71 -17.02
CA PRO A 185 -10.57 -6.95 -16.69
C PRO A 185 -9.63 -8.07 -16.22
N TRP A 186 -8.33 -8.02 -16.52
CA TRP A 186 -7.39 -9.07 -16.12
C TRP A 186 -6.39 -8.52 -15.10
N LEU A 187 -6.40 -9.15 -13.92
CA LEU A 187 -5.36 -8.96 -12.93
C LEU A 187 -4.07 -9.66 -13.37
N GLY A 188 -3.01 -8.89 -13.49
CA GLY A 188 -1.67 -9.39 -13.76
C GLY A 188 -0.93 -9.79 -12.49
N PRO A 189 0.27 -10.38 -12.65
CA PRO A 189 1.05 -10.88 -11.55
C PRO A 189 1.62 -9.74 -10.72
N PHE A 190 1.96 -10.09 -9.47
CA PHE A 190 2.81 -9.27 -8.63
C PHE A 190 4.27 -9.36 -9.10
N VAL A 191 4.83 -8.25 -9.58
CA VAL A 191 6.16 -8.24 -10.20
C VAL A 191 7.25 -8.43 -9.14
N GLY A 192 7.17 -7.72 -8.03
CA GLY A 192 8.20 -7.68 -7.00
C GLY A 192 8.40 -6.27 -6.44
N PHE A 193 9.31 -6.14 -5.48
CA PHE A 193 9.56 -4.91 -4.73
C PHE A 193 10.80 -4.18 -5.24
N ARG A 194 10.66 -2.88 -5.52
CA ARG A 194 11.83 -2.00 -5.40
C ARG A 194 12.04 -1.62 -3.95
N HIS A 195 13.24 -1.15 -3.65
CA HIS A 195 13.55 -0.70 -2.31
C HIS A 195 14.45 0.53 -2.28
N SER A 196 14.35 1.25 -1.17
CA SER A 196 15.18 2.38 -0.82
C SER A 196 15.69 2.19 0.61
N ALA A 197 17.00 2.27 0.81
CA ALA A 197 17.64 2.19 2.12
C ALA A 197 17.80 3.57 2.81
N ASP A 198 17.13 4.59 2.28
CA ASP A 198 17.24 5.98 2.73
C ASP A 198 15.90 6.74 2.65
N TYR A 199 14.80 6.02 2.92
CA TYR A 199 13.43 6.57 2.96
C TYR A 199 12.98 7.25 1.66
N GLY A 200 13.35 6.66 0.53
CA GLY A 200 12.91 7.05 -0.81
C GLY A 200 13.77 8.09 -1.51
N ARG A 201 14.99 8.39 -1.02
CA ARG A 201 15.89 9.34 -1.70
C ARG A 201 16.60 8.67 -2.87
N THR A 202 17.02 7.42 -2.71
CA THR A 202 17.60 6.58 -3.75
C THR A 202 16.89 5.23 -3.82
N TRP A 203 16.84 4.66 -5.02
CA TRP A 203 16.04 3.47 -5.31
C TRP A 203 16.85 2.40 -6.05
N THR A 204 16.60 1.16 -5.66
CA THR A 204 17.04 -0.04 -6.38
C THR A 204 15.80 -0.72 -6.99
N PRO A 205 15.74 -0.94 -8.31
CA PRO A 205 14.60 -1.57 -8.96
C PRO A 205 14.42 -3.04 -8.50
N PRO A 206 13.23 -3.65 -8.68
CA PRO A 206 13.08 -5.08 -8.45
C PRO A 206 13.95 -5.87 -9.44
N PRO A 207 14.47 -7.05 -9.07
CA PRO A 207 15.18 -7.93 -10.01
C PRO A 207 14.24 -8.63 -10.99
N HIS A 208 12.92 -8.53 -10.78
CA HIS A 208 11.86 -9.21 -11.51
C HIS A 208 11.20 -8.30 -12.55
N THR A 209 10.59 -8.91 -13.56
CA THR A 209 9.88 -8.20 -14.64
C THR A 209 8.43 -8.69 -14.74
N PRO A 210 7.54 -7.99 -15.46
CA PRO A 210 6.18 -8.49 -15.68
C PRO A 210 6.12 -9.87 -16.37
N SER A 211 7.12 -10.22 -17.18
CA SER A 211 7.24 -11.55 -17.82
C SER A 211 7.87 -12.60 -16.91
N GLU A 212 8.66 -12.18 -15.93
CA GLU A 212 9.34 -13.02 -14.94
C GLU A 212 9.04 -12.47 -13.54
N PRO A 213 7.79 -12.59 -13.06
CA PRO A 213 7.35 -12.00 -11.80
C PRO A 213 7.78 -12.84 -10.59
N LEU A 214 7.77 -12.23 -9.40
CA LEU A 214 8.26 -12.82 -8.15
C LEU A 214 7.75 -14.24 -7.88
N PHE A 215 6.45 -14.50 -8.09
CA PHE A 215 5.83 -15.80 -7.82
C PHE A 215 5.58 -16.64 -9.08
N GLY A 216 6.09 -16.22 -10.24
CA GLY A 216 5.97 -16.96 -11.50
C GLY A 216 4.55 -17.05 -12.08
N GLU A 217 3.58 -16.33 -11.52
CA GLU A 217 2.20 -16.30 -12.02
C GLU A 217 2.07 -15.50 -13.31
N THR A 218 0.99 -15.70 -14.06
CA THR A 218 0.66 -14.88 -15.23
C THR A 218 -0.83 -14.62 -15.31
N GLY A 219 -1.18 -13.35 -15.45
CA GLY A 219 -2.55 -12.89 -15.69
C GLY A 219 -2.90 -12.81 -17.18
N MET A 220 -1.98 -13.23 -18.06
CA MET A 220 -2.19 -13.04 -19.48
C MET A 220 -3.34 -13.87 -20.02
N TRP A 221 -4.02 -13.32 -21.02
CA TRP A 221 -5.19 -13.96 -21.65
C TRP A 221 -6.34 -14.25 -20.68
N GLY A 222 -6.35 -13.58 -19.51
CA GLY A 222 -7.34 -13.77 -18.47
C GLY A 222 -7.15 -15.05 -17.66
N TYR A 223 -5.95 -15.64 -17.65
CA TYR A 223 -5.62 -16.62 -16.61
C TYR A 223 -5.64 -15.94 -15.24
N PRO A 224 -6.25 -16.56 -14.23
CA PRO A 224 -6.25 -16.01 -12.87
C PRO A 224 -4.87 -16.04 -12.24
N VAL A 225 -4.64 -15.10 -11.32
CA VAL A 225 -3.50 -15.11 -10.40
C VAL A 225 -4.00 -15.26 -8.96
N LYS A 226 -3.21 -15.88 -8.10
CA LYS A 226 -3.48 -16.00 -6.66
C LYS A 226 -3.01 -14.77 -5.91
N ILE A 227 -1.84 -14.24 -6.25
CA ILE A 227 -1.23 -13.11 -5.55
C ILE A 227 -1.39 -11.83 -6.36
N GLY A 228 -2.65 -11.42 -6.50
CA GLY A 228 -3.04 -10.18 -7.14
C GLY A 228 -3.00 -8.98 -6.19
N ALA A 229 -2.39 -7.88 -6.65
CA ALA A 229 -2.30 -6.61 -5.90
C ALA A 229 -2.06 -6.76 -4.38
N PRO A 230 -0.98 -7.45 -3.93
CA PRO A 230 -0.78 -7.73 -2.51
C PRO A 230 -0.57 -6.45 -1.69
N HIS A 231 -1.11 -6.41 -0.48
CA HIS A 231 -0.88 -5.36 0.52
C HIS A 231 -0.27 -5.96 1.78
N PHE A 232 0.67 -5.25 2.41
CA PHE A 232 1.13 -5.65 3.73
C PHE A 232 0.01 -5.48 4.75
N VAL A 233 -0.05 -6.40 5.70
CA VAL A 233 -0.83 -6.21 6.93
C VAL A 233 -0.20 -5.07 7.71
N ASP A 234 -1.00 -4.05 8.00
CA ASP A 234 -0.56 -2.91 8.80
C ASP A 234 -0.50 -3.29 10.28
N PHE A 235 0.71 -3.54 10.77
CA PHE A 235 1.00 -3.82 12.17
C PHE A 235 1.37 -2.57 12.97
N GLY A 236 1.09 -1.37 12.46
CA GLY A 236 1.46 -0.11 13.09
C GLY A 236 2.92 0.27 12.85
N LYS A 237 3.43 1.16 13.71
CA LYS A 237 4.74 1.81 13.53
C LYS A 237 5.86 0.77 13.49
N ASN A 238 6.64 0.77 12.42
CA ASN A 238 7.76 -0.15 12.20
C ASN A 238 7.42 -1.63 12.48
N MET A 239 6.20 -2.06 12.15
CA MET A 239 5.68 -3.40 12.44
C MET A 239 5.62 -3.78 13.93
N GLU A 240 5.48 -2.83 14.85
CA GLU A 240 5.51 -3.06 16.31
C GLU A 240 4.52 -4.12 16.83
N HIS A 241 3.44 -4.38 16.09
CA HIS A 241 2.43 -5.38 16.44
C HIS A 241 2.50 -6.67 15.61
N SER A 242 3.55 -6.87 14.83
CA SER A 242 3.78 -8.16 14.15
C SER A 242 3.97 -9.27 15.19
N PRO A 243 3.24 -10.39 15.08
CA PRO A 243 3.25 -11.43 16.11
C PRO A 243 4.57 -12.20 16.20
N ASP A 244 5.35 -12.25 15.11
CA ASP A 244 6.57 -13.04 14.99
C ASP A 244 7.70 -12.31 14.23
N GLY A 245 7.56 -10.99 14.03
CA GLY A 245 8.53 -10.17 13.31
C GLY A 245 8.52 -10.36 11.79
N LYS A 246 7.58 -11.14 11.24
CA LYS A 246 7.41 -11.26 9.79
C LYS A 246 6.49 -10.18 9.26
N ALA A 247 6.74 -9.77 8.03
CA ALA A 247 5.84 -8.95 7.25
C ALA A 247 4.83 -9.88 6.58
N TYR A 248 3.55 -9.70 6.90
CA TYR A 248 2.45 -10.46 6.32
C TYR A 248 1.89 -9.67 5.15
N LEU A 249 1.47 -10.37 4.09
CA LEU A 249 0.77 -9.79 2.96
C LEU A 249 -0.56 -10.52 2.77
N VAL A 250 -1.57 -9.75 2.40
CA VAL A 250 -2.84 -10.25 1.90
C VAL A 250 -2.97 -9.88 0.44
N ALA A 251 -3.49 -10.79 -0.36
CA ALA A 251 -3.69 -10.59 -1.79
C ALA A 251 -5.05 -11.16 -2.19
N HIS A 252 -5.75 -10.48 -3.09
CA HIS A 252 -6.92 -11.07 -3.72
C HIS A 252 -6.50 -11.80 -4.99
N GLY A 253 -7.31 -12.75 -5.41
CA GLY A 253 -7.05 -13.49 -6.64
C GLY A 253 -8.13 -14.52 -6.92
N ALA A 254 -7.83 -15.40 -7.86
CA ALA A 254 -8.66 -16.54 -8.23
C ALA A 254 -7.83 -17.84 -8.37
N ASP A 255 -8.41 -19.00 -8.09
CA ASP A 255 -7.86 -20.32 -8.46
C ASP A 255 -8.81 -21.01 -9.44
N PRO A 256 -8.39 -21.29 -10.69
CA PRO A 256 -9.27 -21.87 -11.70
C PRO A 256 -9.73 -23.29 -11.35
N GLY A 257 -8.99 -24.01 -10.49
CA GLY A 257 -9.36 -25.33 -9.99
C GLY A 257 -10.52 -25.29 -8.98
N THR A 258 -10.68 -24.19 -8.25
CA THR A 258 -11.79 -24.02 -7.28
C THR A 258 -12.89 -23.10 -7.80
N THR A 259 -12.61 -22.20 -8.76
CA THR A 259 -13.54 -21.17 -9.27
C THR A 259 -14.17 -21.48 -10.64
N ALA A 260 -14.53 -22.74 -10.91
CA ALA A 260 -14.82 -23.17 -12.29
C ALA A 260 -16.27 -22.96 -12.78
N ARG A 261 -17.24 -22.56 -11.94
CA ARG A 261 -18.66 -22.72 -12.34
C ARG A 261 -19.18 -21.64 -13.28
N ASN A 262 -18.67 -20.41 -13.20
CA ASN A 262 -19.15 -19.27 -14.00
C ASN A 262 -18.04 -18.25 -14.32
N TRP A 263 -16.88 -18.73 -14.79
CA TRP A 263 -15.73 -17.85 -15.08
C TRP A 263 -16.09 -16.71 -16.03
N ARG A 264 -15.88 -15.47 -15.58
CA ARG A 264 -16.10 -14.24 -16.36
C ARG A 264 -14.78 -13.69 -16.88
N MET A 265 -14.82 -12.96 -18.00
CA MET A 265 -13.63 -12.27 -18.53
C MET A 265 -12.99 -11.30 -17.51
N TRP A 266 -13.75 -10.83 -16.52
CA TRP A 266 -13.32 -9.93 -15.46
C TRP A 266 -13.43 -10.56 -14.07
N ASN A 267 -13.37 -11.89 -13.95
CA ASN A 267 -13.52 -12.54 -12.64
C ASN A 267 -12.42 -12.09 -11.68
N ASP A 268 -11.19 -12.18 -12.15
CA ASP A 268 -10.00 -11.74 -11.46
C ASP A 268 -9.47 -10.46 -12.11
N SER A 269 -9.90 -9.32 -11.56
CA SER A 269 -9.61 -7.98 -12.07
C SER A 269 -8.89 -7.15 -11.01
N TRP A 270 -8.57 -5.90 -11.33
CA TRP A 270 -7.93 -4.98 -10.38
C TRP A 270 -8.69 -4.80 -9.06
N ILE A 271 -9.99 -5.09 -9.02
CA ILE A 271 -10.83 -4.92 -7.82
C ILE A 271 -11.66 -6.16 -7.46
N THR A 272 -11.72 -7.18 -8.32
CA THR A 272 -12.54 -8.38 -8.10
C THR A 272 -11.67 -9.62 -8.02
N GLY A 273 -12.13 -10.61 -7.26
CA GLY A 273 -11.57 -11.95 -7.20
C GLY A 273 -12.54 -12.89 -6.47
N ASP A 274 -12.06 -14.09 -6.14
CA ASP A 274 -12.87 -15.12 -5.48
C ASP A 274 -12.24 -15.58 -4.15
N GLN A 275 -10.93 -15.39 -4.02
CA GLN A 275 -10.14 -15.78 -2.87
C GLN A 275 -9.30 -14.61 -2.33
N ILE A 276 -9.04 -14.69 -1.03
CA ILE A 276 -8.01 -13.92 -0.33
C ILE A 276 -6.91 -14.86 0.11
N TYR A 277 -5.67 -14.58 -0.29
CA TYR A 277 -4.48 -15.34 0.06
C TYR A 277 -3.65 -14.63 1.13
N LEU A 278 -2.93 -15.43 1.92
CA LEU A 278 -2.04 -14.95 2.97
C LEU A 278 -0.66 -15.53 2.77
N LEU A 279 0.34 -14.66 2.81
CA LEU A 279 1.76 -15.01 2.71
C LEU A 279 2.56 -14.14 3.67
N ARG A 280 3.77 -14.58 4.04
CA ARG A 280 4.63 -13.83 4.94
C ARG A 280 6.10 -14.03 4.62
N VAL A 281 6.91 -13.06 4.98
CA VAL A 281 8.36 -13.03 4.75
C VAL A 281 9.04 -12.29 5.89
N THR A 282 10.27 -12.67 6.23
CA THR A 282 11.09 -11.84 7.12
C THR A 282 11.59 -10.64 6.30
N PRO A 283 11.22 -9.39 6.61
CA PRO A 283 11.54 -8.23 5.78
C PRO A 283 13.05 -7.96 5.73
N ASN A 284 13.64 -8.08 4.54
CA ASN A 284 15.03 -7.74 4.25
C ASN A 284 15.22 -7.55 2.75
N ILE A 285 16.18 -6.70 2.34
CA ILE A 285 16.54 -6.52 0.92
C ILE A 285 16.87 -7.85 0.22
N LYS A 286 17.44 -8.83 0.94
CA LYS A 286 17.79 -10.15 0.40
C LYS A 286 16.61 -11.11 0.27
N THR A 287 15.56 -10.94 1.08
CA THR A 287 14.46 -11.90 1.19
C THR A 287 13.19 -11.41 0.47
N ILE A 288 12.97 -10.10 0.40
CA ILE A 288 11.72 -9.53 -0.11
C ILE A 288 11.44 -9.82 -1.59
N ASN A 289 12.49 -10.11 -2.37
CA ASN A 289 12.38 -10.52 -3.78
C ASN A 289 12.85 -11.96 -4.01
N ASP A 290 13.02 -12.75 -2.95
CA ASP A 290 13.38 -14.16 -3.06
C ASP A 290 12.14 -15.02 -2.77
N PRO A 291 11.53 -15.67 -3.79
CA PRO A 291 10.34 -16.48 -3.57
C PRO A 291 10.58 -17.66 -2.63
N ALA A 292 11.82 -18.13 -2.46
CA ALA A 292 12.16 -19.20 -1.52
C ALA A 292 12.15 -18.74 -0.06
N ALA A 293 12.21 -17.42 0.20
CA ALA A 293 12.15 -16.86 1.55
C ALA A 293 10.71 -16.71 2.09
N TYR A 294 9.71 -16.89 1.24
CA TYR A 294 8.30 -16.74 1.60
C TYR A 294 7.74 -18.02 2.23
N GLU A 295 6.80 -17.81 3.14
CA GLU A 295 5.90 -18.84 3.66
C GLU A 295 4.47 -18.49 3.22
N TYR A 296 3.78 -19.48 2.68
CA TYR A 296 2.42 -19.38 2.18
C TYR A 296 1.46 -20.11 3.12
N TYR A 297 0.29 -19.53 3.36
CA TYR A 297 -0.73 -20.19 4.16
C TYR A 297 -1.26 -21.44 3.44
N GLY A 298 -1.09 -22.61 4.07
CA GLY A 298 -1.49 -23.93 3.53
C GLY A 298 -2.81 -24.46 4.11
N GLY A 299 -3.58 -23.61 4.80
CA GLY A 299 -4.80 -23.99 5.52
C GLY A 299 -4.56 -24.22 7.01
N LYS A 300 -5.45 -25.01 7.62
CA LYS A 300 -5.36 -25.39 9.03
C LYS A 300 -5.10 -26.88 9.19
N ASP A 301 -4.38 -27.25 10.25
CA ASP A 301 -4.27 -28.64 10.66
C ASP A 301 -5.52 -29.12 11.41
N LYS A 302 -5.48 -30.36 11.90
CA LYS A 302 -6.59 -30.99 12.66
C LYS A 302 -6.94 -30.26 13.97
N ASP A 303 -6.00 -29.49 14.51
CA ASP A 303 -6.14 -28.75 15.78
C ASP A 303 -6.51 -27.27 15.51
N GLY A 304 -6.74 -26.92 14.24
CA GLY A 304 -7.13 -25.58 13.81
C GLY A 304 -5.97 -24.60 13.70
N GLN A 305 -4.72 -25.05 13.85
CA GLN A 305 -3.54 -24.19 13.76
C GLN A 305 -3.16 -23.93 12.30
N PRO A 306 -2.65 -22.72 11.98
CA PRO A 306 -2.24 -22.40 10.62
C PRO A 306 -1.03 -23.25 10.20
N VAL A 307 -1.13 -23.87 9.02
CA VAL A 307 -0.03 -24.56 8.37
C VAL A 307 0.66 -23.57 7.43
N TRP A 308 1.98 -23.48 7.51
CA TRP A 308 2.82 -22.67 6.62
C TRP A 308 3.65 -23.59 5.72
N THR A 309 3.65 -23.31 4.42
CA THR A 309 4.40 -24.07 3.40
C THR A 309 5.32 -23.14 2.62
N HIS A 310 6.48 -23.64 2.18
CA HIS A 310 7.36 -22.93 1.24
C HIS A 310 7.04 -23.26 -0.22
N ASP A 311 6.14 -24.21 -0.45
CA ASP A 311 5.70 -24.63 -1.78
C ASP A 311 4.48 -23.79 -2.19
N PHE A 312 4.67 -22.90 -3.15
CA PHE A 312 3.62 -22.01 -3.66
C PHE A 312 2.43 -22.77 -4.24
N GLU A 313 2.64 -23.94 -4.84
CA GLU A 313 1.55 -24.75 -5.40
C GLU A 313 0.58 -25.25 -4.31
N LYS A 314 1.04 -25.31 -3.06
CA LYS A 314 0.27 -25.76 -1.89
C LYS A 314 -0.41 -24.61 -1.15
N ILE A 315 -0.31 -23.37 -1.62
CA ILE A 315 -1.03 -22.25 -1.03
C ILE A 315 -2.54 -22.51 -1.06
N LYS A 316 -3.23 -22.13 0.02
CA LYS A 316 -4.69 -22.16 0.12
C LYS A 316 -5.23 -20.76 0.43
N PRO A 317 -6.47 -20.47 0.02
CA PRO A 317 -7.11 -19.23 0.44
C PRO A 317 -7.25 -19.16 1.96
N LEU A 318 -6.99 -17.98 2.50
CA LEU A 318 -7.39 -17.60 3.86
C LEU A 318 -8.91 -17.47 3.94
N LEU A 319 -9.52 -16.82 2.95
CA LEU A 319 -10.96 -16.63 2.79
C LEU A 319 -11.36 -16.90 1.34
N GLU A 320 -12.55 -17.44 1.13
CA GLU A 320 -13.11 -17.71 -0.18
C GLU A 320 -14.61 -17.36 -0.18
N TRP A 321 -15.04 -16.62 -1.20
CA TRP A 321 -16.43 -16.36 -1.50
C TRP A 321 -16.55 -16.08 -3.00
N ASP A 322 -16.89 -17.13 -3.75
CA ASP A 322 -16.97 -17.12 -5.20
C ASP A 322 -17.74 -15.88 -5.71
N ASN A 323 -17.12 -15.12 -6.62
CA ASN A 323 -17.63 -13.88 -7.22
C ASN A 323 -17.88 -12.69 -6.28
N ASN A 324 -17.48 -12.78 -5.01
CA ASN A 324 -17.81 -11.79 -3.98
C ASN A 324 -16.56 -11.28 -3.21
N MET A 325 -15.36 -11.66 -3.65
CA MET A 325 -14.11 -11.11 -3.11
C MET A 325 -13.53 -10.02 -4.01
N GLY A 326 -12.43 -9.42 -3.56
CA GLY A 326 -11.76 -8.34 -4.25
C GLY A 326 -10.62 -7.76 -3.43
N CYS A 327 -10.16 -6.58 -3.81
CA CYS A 327 -9.06 -5.89 -3.17
C CYS A 327 -9.21 -5.88 -1.63
N VAL A 328 -8.14 -6.26 -0.95
CA VAL A 328 -8.12 -6.54 0.48
C VAL A 328 -7.02 -5.76 1.17
N THR A 329 -7.30 -5.29 2.38
CA THR A 329 -6.32 -4.71 3.31
C THR A 329 -6.63 -5.25 4.70
N VAL A 330 -5.63 -5.32 5.56
CA VAL A 330 -5.80 -5.74 6.96
C VAL A 330 -5.00 -4.80 7.84
N THR A 331 -5.63 -4.27 8.88
CA THR A 331 -4.98 -3.35 9.82
C THR A 331 -5.16 -3.82 11.25
N TRP A 332 -4.07 -3.88 12.01
CA TRP A 332 -4.13 -4.11 13.44
C TRP A 332 -4.59 -2.84 14.17
N ASN A 333 -5.68 -2.97 14.90
CA ASN A 333 -6.14 -1.93 15.81
C ASN A 333 -5.62 -2.21 17.24
N PRO A 334 -4.69 -1.40 17.78
CA PRO A 334 -4.07 -1.65 19.07
C PRO A 334 -5.03 -1.51 20.26
N VAL A 335 -6.07 -0.67 20.13
CA VAL A 335 -7.07 -0.46 21.18
C VAL A 335 -7.99 -1.67 21.29
N LEU A 336 -8.44 -2.19 20.13
CA LEU A 336 -9.32 -3.35 20.06
C LEU A 336 -8.56 -4.68 20.20
N LYS A 337 -7.24 -4.65 20.02
CA LYS A 337 -6.37 -5.82 19.90
C LYS A 337 -6.89 -6.82 18.87
N LYS A 338 -7.26 -6.30 17.70
CA LYS A 338 -7.89 -7.05 16.61
C LYS A 338 -7.40 -6.54 15.26
N HIS A 339 -7.32 -7.47 14.31
CA HIS A 339 -7.23 -7.14 12.89
C HIS A 339 -8.62 -6.74 12.38
N LEU A 340 -8.67 -5.65 11.61
CA LEU A 340 -9.84 -5.16 10.90
C LEU A 340 -9.69 -5.38 9.40
#